data_AF-A0A258MHU2-F1
#
_entry.id   AF-A0A258MHU2-F1
#
_cell.length_a   1.000
_cell.length_b   1.000
_cell.length_c   1.000
_cell.angle_alpha   90.00
_cell.angle_beta   90.00
_cell.angle_gamma   90.00
#
_symmetry.space_group_name_H-M   'P 1'
#
loop_
_entity.id
_entity.type
_entity.pdbx_description
1 polymer ?
#
loop_
_entity_poly.entity_id
_entity_poly.type
_entity_poly.pdbx_seq_one_letter_code
_entity_poly.pdbx_strand_id
1 'polypeptide(L)'
;MDDDLVYKKPRQGPNIGPALAPSLDSALPTLESLQEKQRSELIEMAQVRYGIKGTKVQINLTSIQIDSVMTEAQIFKALLAAPESERADQILYALAKGDLSADMANQILATLALLGKFKKIKIEP
;
A
#
# COMPACT_ATOMS: atom_id res chain seq x y z
N MET A 1 6.71 -36.41 -37.92
CA MET A 1 5.48 -36.68 -38.67
C MET A 1 4.46 -37.12 -37.65
N ASP A 2 3.71 -36.12 -37.19
CA ASP A 2 2.31 -36.15 -36.75
C ASP A 2 1.94 -36.98 -35.51
N ASP A 3 2.11 -36.33 -34.37
CA ASP A 3 1.49 -36.66 -33.09
C ASP A 3 0.07 -36.09 -33.08
N ASP A 4 -0.88 -36.81 -33.68
CA ASP A 4 -2.27 -36.36 -33.85
C ASP A 4 -3.12 -36.76 -32.63
N LEU A 5 -2.97 -36.00 -31.54
CA LEU A 5 -3.82 -36.11 -30.35
C LEU A 5 -5.21 -35.52 -30.61
N VAL A 6 -6.06 -36.29 -31.29
CA VAL A 6 -7.48 -35.94 -31.50
C VAL A 6 -8.21 -35.90 -30.14
N TYR A 7 -8.58 -34.70 -29.72
CA TYR A 7 -9.38 -34.47 -28.51
C TYR A 7 -10.79 -35.09 -28.66
N LYS A 8 -11.09 -36.17 -27.94
CA LYS A 8 -12.42 -36.79 -27.92
C LYS A 8 -13.36 -35.94 -27.05
N LYS A 9 -14.34 -35.28 -27.69
CA LYS A 9 -15.41 -34.51 -27.04
C LYS A 9 -16.21 -35.40 -26.06
N PRO A 10 -16.42 -35.00 -24.78
CA PRO A 10 -17.22 -35.80 -23.86
C PRO A 10 -18.69 -35.83 -24.28
N ARG A 11 -19.28 -37.03 -24.35
CA ARG A 11 -20.72 -37.22 -24.58
C ARG A 11 -21.49 -36.72 -23.36
N GLN A 12 -22.44 -35.81 -23.58
CA GLN A 12 -23.43 -35.39 -22.59
C GLN A 12 -24.25 -36.61 -22.14
N GLY A 13 -24.08 -37.02 -20.88
CA GLY A 13 -24.99 -37.90 -20.15
C GLY A 13 -25.87 -37.07 -19.18
N PRO A 14 -26.99 -37.63 -18.69
CA PRO A 14 -28.08 -36.84 -18.13
C PRO A 14 -27.78 -36.39 -16.69
N ASN A 15 -27.74 -35.07 -16.52
CA ASN A 15 -28.33 -34.29 -15.43
C ASN A 15 -28.49 -34.97 -14.05
N ILE A 16 -27.40 -35.16 -13.29
CA ILE A 16 -27.46 -35.24 -11.81
C ILE A 16 -26.20 -34.58 -11.22
N GLY A 17 -26.33 -33.32 -10.87
CA GLY A 17 -25.34 -32.54 -10.15
C GLY A 17 -25.79 -31.08 -10.20
N PRO A 18 -25.81 -30.34 -9.08
CA PRO A 18 -26.30 -28.97 -9.11
C PRO A 18 -25.42 -28.22 -10.10
N ALA A 19 -26.04 -27.70 -11.17
CA ALA A 19 -25.41 -26.67 -11.96
C ALA A 19 -24.96 -25.62 -10.96
N LEU A 20 -23.64 -25.44 -10.82
CA LEU A 20 -23.06 -24.34 -10.08
C LEU A 20 -23.57 -23.09 -10.81
N ALA A 21 -24.74 -22.59 -10.39
CA ALA A 21 -25.20 -21.28 -10.75
C ALA A 21 -24.02 -20.36 -10.46
N PRO A 22 -23.56 -19.53 -11.41
CA PRO A 22 -22.52 -18.57 -11.11
C PRO A 22 -23.04 -17.76 -9.91
N SER A 23 -22.36 -17.90 -8.77
CA SER A 23 -22.72 -17.17 -7.58
C SER A 23 -22.67 -15.70 -7.97
N LEU A 24 -23.83 -15.04 -7.88
CA LEU A 24 -23.98 -13.59 -8.08
C LEU A 24 -23.10 -12.78 -7.10
N ASP A 25 -22.45 -13.46 -6.14
CA ASP A 25 -21.49 -12.91 -5.17
C ASP A 25 -20.04 -12.81 -5.69
N SER A 26 -19.75 -13.15 -6.95
CA SER A 26 -18.39 -13.04 -7.52
C SER A 26 -18.15 -11.75 -8.31
N ALA A 27 -18.83 -10.67 -7.94
CA ALA A 27 -18.48 -9.35 -8.47
C ALA A 27 -17.10 -8.96 -7.95
N LEU A 28 -16.13 -8.83 -8.86
CA LEU A 28 -14.81 -8.32 -8.51
C LEU A 28 -14.96 -6.93 -7.86
N PRO A 29 -14.21 -6.65 -6.77
CA PRO A 29 -14.26 -5.35 -6.14
C PRO A 29 -13.87 -4.25 -7.14
N THR A 30 -14.54 -3.11 -7.05
CA THR A 30 -14.20 -1.94 -7.88
C THR A 30 -12.83 -1.38 -7.47
N LEU A 31 -12.16 -0.69 -8.39
CA LEU A 31 -10.89 -0.04 -8.10
C LEU A 31 -11.00 0.93 -6.91
N GLU A 32 -12.09 1.70 -6.83
CA GLU A 32 -12.34 2.63 -5.73
C GLU A 32 -12.43 1.91 -4.39
N SER A 33 -13.15 0.78 -4.33
CA SER A 33 -13.26 -0.02 -3.10
C SER A 33 -11.91 -0.59 -2.66
N LEU A 34 -11.05 -0.96 -3.61
CA LEU A 34 -9.69 -1.42 -3.31
C LEU A 34 -8.80 -0.28 -2.81
N GLN A 35 -8.90 0.91 -3.41
CA GLN A 35 -8.14 2.09 -2.99
C GLN A 35 -8.53 2.52 -1.59
N GLU A 36 -9.84 2.56 -1.28
CA GLU A 36 -10.33 2.88 0.05
C GLU A 36 -9.83 1.88 1.08
N LYS A 37 -9.93 0.58 0.79
CA LYS A 37 -9.39 -0.47 1.66
C LYS A 37 -7.89 -0.31 1.90
N GLN A 38 -7.10 -0.06 0.86
CA GLN A 38 -5.65 0.17 1.00
C GLN A 38 -5.33 1.38 1.86
N ARG A 39 -6.08 2.49 1.71
CA ARG A 39 -5.93 3.68 2.55
C ARG A 39 -6.23 3.36 4.02
N SER A 40 -7.33 2.65 4.28
CA SER A 40 -7.71 2.24 5.64
C SER A 40 -6.66 1.33 6.27
N GLU A 41 -6.17 0.34 5.52
CA GLU A 41 -5.12 -0.58 5.99
C GLU A 41 -3.81 0.16 6.29
N LEU A 42 -3.41 1.12 5.44
CA LEU A 42 -2.20 1.92 5.67
C LEU A 42 -2.30 2.75 6.96
N ILE A 43 -3.45 3.38 7.19
CA ILE A 43 -3.72 4.14 8.42
C ILE A 43 -3.69 3.19 9.63
N GLU A 44 -4.36 2.04 9.55
CA GLU A 44 -4.41 1.08 10.65
C GLU A 44 -3.01 0.55 11.00
N MET A 45 -2.23 0.14 10.01
CA MET A 45 -0.85 -0.29 10.23
C MET A 45 0.00 0.79 10.90
N ALA A 46 -0.13 2.04 10.46
CA ALA A 46 0.58 3.16 11.05
C ALA A 46 0.16 3.38 12.51
N GLN A 47 -1.14 3.39 12.80
CA GLN A 47 -1.67 3.57 14.15
C GLN A 47 -1.25 2.45 15.11
N VAL A 48 -1.24 1.20 14.66
CA VAL A 48 -0.78 0.05 15.44
C VAL A 48 0.72 0.16 15.72
N ARG A 49 1.52 0.45 14.68
CA ARG A 49 2.99 0.55 14.80
C ARG A 49 3.42 1.59 15.83
N TYR A 50 2.69 2.70 15.91
CA TYR A 50 3.00 3.80 16.81
C TYR A 50 2.14 3.82 18.09
N GLY A 51 1.46 2.71 18.40
CA GLY A 51 0.73 2.56 19.66
C GLY A 51 -0.39 3.57 19.88
N ILE A 52 -0.95 4.15 18.79
CA ILE A 52 -2.15 4.99 18.82
C ILE A 52 -3.39 4.09 18.92
N LYS A 53 -3.36 2.93 18.26
CA LYS A 53 -4.35 1.87 18.38
C LYS A 53 -3.69 0.64 19.00
N GLY A 54 -4.04 0.31 20.25
CA GLY A 54 -3.48 -0.83 20.99
C GLY A 54 -2.56 -0.43 22.14
N THR A 55 -1.50 -1.22 22.38
CA THR A 55 -0.57 -1.01 23.50
C THR A 55 0.37 0.16 23.24
N LYS A 56 0.63 0.98 24.25
CA LYS A 56 1.50 2.16 24.13
C LYS A 56 2.93 1.75 23.75
N VAL A 57 3.40 2.24 22.60
CA VAL A 57 4.78 2.04 22.12
C VAL A 57 5.59 3.31 22.41
N GLN A 58 6.83 3.14 22.85
CA GLN A 58 7.75 4.27 23.01
C GLN A 58 8.40 4.57 21.66
N ILE A 59 8.22 5.81 21.19
CA ILE A 59 8.67 6.26 19.88
C ILE A 59 9.79 7.27 20.10
N ASN A 60 10.99 6.93 19.62
CA ASN A 60 12.14 7.81 19.65
C ASN A 60 12.42 8.23 18.20
N LEU A 61 11.75 9.28 17.77
CA LEU A 61 11.95 9.92 16.46
C LEU A 61 12.34 11.37 16.67
N THR A 62 13.15 11.91 15.76
CA THR A 62 13.42 13.36 15.73
C THR A 62 12.09 14.11 15.63
N SER A 63 11.84 15.08 16.51
CA SER A 63 10.57 15.82 16.44
C SER A 63 10.54 16.70 15.19
N ILE A 64 9.67 16.37 14.24
CA ILE A 64 9.36 17.21 13.08
C ILE A 64 7.87 17.58 13.16
N GLN A 65 7.56 18.84 12.88
CA GLN A 65 6.19 19.29 12.70
C GLN A 65 5.77 19.05 11.25
N ILE A 66 4.78 18.18 11.07
CA ILE A 66 4.10 17.94 9.81
C ILE A 66 2.64 18.29 10.08
N ASP A 67 2.11 19.26 9.36
CA ASP A 67 0.73 19.72 9.50
C ASP A 67 -0.06 19.39 8.23
N SER A 68 -1.37 19.20 8.40
CA SER A 68 -2.29 18.80 7.32
C SER A 68 -2.44 19.84 6.20
N VAL A 69 -2.03 21.08 6.45
CA VAL A 69 -2.05 22.18 5.47
C VAL A 69 -0.78 22.28 4.63
N MET A 70 0.25 21.48 4.95
CA MET A 70 1.51 21.51 4.24
C MET A 70 1.39 20.84 2.87
N THR A 71 2.04 21.45 1.88
CA THR A 71 2.24 20.85 0.56
C THR A 71 3.31 19.75 0.62
N GLU A 72 3.30 18.83 -0.34
CA GLU A 72 4.30 17.77 -0.47
C GLU A 72 5.75 18.32 -0.40
N ALA A 73 6.02 19.43 -1.10
CA ALA A 73 7.34 20.07 -1.10
C ALA A 73 7.74 20.62 0.28
N GLN A 74 6.79 21.18 1.03
CA GLN A 74 7.04 21.65 2.39
C GLN A 74 7.32 20.49 3.35
N ILE A 75 6.59 19.37 3.20
CA ILE A 75 6.82 18.16 3.98
C ILE A 75 8.19 17.58 3.66
N PHE A 76 8.59 17.49 2.38
CA PHE A 76 9.94 17.06 2.01
C PHE A 76 11.03 17.93 2.61
N LYS A 77 10.85 19.26 2.56
CA LYS A 77 11.79 20.19 3.18
C LYS A 77 11.91 19.94 4.69
N ALA A 78 10.81 19.70 5.38
CA ALA A 78 10.80 19.34 6.80
C ALA A 78 11.50 17.99 7.05
N LEU A 79 11.28 16.98 6.21
CA LEU A 79 11.96 15.68 6.29
C LEU A 79 13.49 15.77 6.13
N LEU A 80 14.01 16.79 5.44
CA LEU A 80 15.46 16.99 5.33
C LEU A 80 16.11 17.32 6.68
N ALA A 81 15.35 17.80 7.66
CA ALA A 81 15.82 18.06 9.01
C ALA A 81 15.99 16.78 9.85
N ALA A 82 15.40 15.65 9.44
CA ALA A 82 15.59 14.36 10.10
C ALA A 82 16.64 13.48 9.43
N PRO A 83 17.23 12.54 10.20
CA PRO A 83 18.03 11.45 9.66
C PRO A 83 17.27 10.70 8.57
N GLU A 84 17.97 10.34 7.49
CA GLU A 84 17.36 9.65 6.35
C GLU A 84 16.69 8.33 6.75
N SER A 85 17.28 7.61 7.71
CA SER A 85 16.74 6.38 8.28
C SER A 85 15.37 6.57 8.96
N GLU A 86 15.06 7.78 9.43
CA GLU A 86 13.83 8.08 10.14
C GLU A 86 12.74 8.65 9.22
N ARG A 87 13.07 9.14 8.02
CA ARG A 87 12.12 9.91 7.18
C ARG A 87 10.83 9.17 6.85
N ALA A 88 10.91 7.88 6.54
CA ALA A 88 9.72 7.08 6.29
C ALA A 88 8.87 6.92 7.57
N ASP A 89 9.52 6.77 8.72
CA ASP A 89 8.85 6.65 10.01
C ASP A 89 8.20 7.96 10.45
N GLN A 90 8.77 9.12 10.10
CA GLN A 90 8.16 10.43 10.32
C GLN A 90 6.83 10.58 9.58
N ILE A 91 6.80 10.14 8.32
CA ILE A 91 5.59 10.19 7.49
C ILE A 91 4.52 9.23 8.01
N LEU A 92 4.90 8.01 8.37
CA LEU A 92 3.96 7.06 8.95
C LEU A 92 3.46 7.52 10.33
N TYR A 93 4.29 8.20 11.12
CA TYR A 93 3.87 8.74 12.41
C TYR A 93 2.89 9.91 12.26
N ALA A 94 3.13 10.83 11.32
CA ALA A 94 2.20 11.91 11.00
C ALA A 94 0.86 11.36 10.45
N LEU A 95 0.92 10.34 9.60
CA LEU A 95 -0.28 9.63 9.13
C LEU A 95 -1.06 8.99 10.30
N ALA A 96 -0.35 8.35 11.23
CA ALA A 96 -0.97 7.69 12.38
C ALA A 96 -1.73 8.69 13.28
N LYS A 97 -1.19 9.90 13.44
CA LYS A 97 -1.83 10.99 14.21
C LYS A 97 -3.01 11.64 13.50
N GLY A 98 -3.14 11.45 12.19
CA GLY A 98 -4.12 12.16 11.36
C GLY A 98 -3.65 13.52 10.86
N ASP A 99 -2.37 13.85 11.04
CA ASP A 99 -1.78 15.11 10.56
C ASP A 99 -1.47 15.07 9.05
N LEU A 100 -1.56 13.89 8.43
CA LEU A 100 -1.30 13.65 7.02
C LEU A 100 -2.35 12.71 6.43
N SER A 101 -2.81 12.97 5.20
CA SER A 101 -3.73 12.06 4.50
C SER A 101 -3.01 10.82 4.00
N ALA A 102 -3.73 9.70 3.87
CA ALA A 102 -3.17 8.44 3.35
C ALA A 102 -2.64 8.58 1.92
N ASP A 103 -3.30 9.39 1.08
CA ASP A 103 -2.85 9.65 -0.29
C ASP A 103 -1.51 10.37 -0.32
N MET A 104 -1.37 11.44 0.47
CA MET A 104 -0.14 12.23 0.53
C MET A 104 0.99 11.44 1.17
N ALA A 105 0.70 10.68 2.24
CA ALA A 105 1.66 9.75 2.84
C ALA A 105 2.17 8.73 1.83
N ASN A 106 1.28 8.11 1.05
CA ASN A 106 1.65 7.12 0.04
C ASN A 106 2.51 7.74 -1.07
N GLN A 107 2.17 8.94 -1.56
CA GLN A 107 2.97 9.67 -2.55
C GLN A 107 4.38 9.95 -2.03
N ILE A 108 4.50 10.47 -0.80
CA ILE A 108 5.80 10.79 -0.22
C ILE A 108 6.63 9.52 0.01
N LEU A 109 6.02 8.45 0.52
CA LEU A 109 6.70 7.16 0.73
C LEU A 109 7.18 6.56 -0.59
N ALA A 110 6.38 6.65 -1.66
CA ALA A 110 6.78 6.21 -2.99
C ALA A 110 7.97 7.03 -3.51
N THR A 111 7.93 8.35 -3.38
CA THR A 111 9.03 9.24 -3.76
C THR A 111 10.30 8.95 -2.94
N LEU A 112 10.21 8.74 -1.63
CA LEU A 112 11.33 8.32 -0.78
C LEU A 112 11.92 6.98 -1.24
N ALA A 113 11.08 6.00 -1.56
CA ALA A 113 11.52 4.70 -2.05
C ALA A 113 12.23 4.82 -3.41
N LEU A 114 11.75 5.67 -4.31
CA LEU A 114 12.40 5.98 -5.59
C LEU A 114 13.78 6.63 -5.38
N LEU A 115 13.87 7.64 -4.52
CA LEU A 115 15.14 8.29 -4.18
C LEU A 115 16.16 7.29 -3.62
N GLY A 116 15.71 6.38 -2.75
CA GLY A 116 16.54 5.30 -2.22
C GLY A 116 17.04 4.32 -3.30
N LYS A 117 16.24 4.07 -4.35
CA LYS A 117 16.67 3.27 -5.51
C LYS A 117 17.71 4.01 -6.36
N PHE A 118 17.51 5.29 -6.65
CA PHE A 118 18.46 6.08 -7.45
C PHE A 118 19.83 6.19 -6.80
N LYS A 119 19.92 6.30 -5.46
CA LYS A 119 21.21 6.28 -4.75
C LYS A 119 21.99 4.98 -4.90
N LYS A 120 21.31 3.86 -5.14
CA LYS A 120 21.94 2.54 -5.32
C LYS A 120 22.43 2.32 -6.74
N ILE A 121 21.95 3.11 -7.70
CA ILE A 121 22.45 3.09 -9.07
C ILE A 121 23.76 3.88 -9.06
N LYS A 122 24.89 3.17 -8.97
CA LYS A 122 26.18 3.77 -9.34
C LYS A 122 26.10 4.09 -10.83
N ILE A 123 25.99 5.37 -11.16
CA ILE A 123 26.24 5.84 -12.53
C ILE A 123 27.76 5.82 -12.65
N GLU A 124 28.30 4.77 -13.26
CA GLU A 124 29.71 4.80 -13.68
C GLU A 124 29.85 5.91 -14.76
N PRO A 125 30.88 6.78 -14.64
CA PRO A 125 31.12 7.87 -15.58
C PRO A 125 31.55 7.38 -16.97
#